data_AF-A0AAD2CR99-F1
#
_entry.id   AF-A0AAD2CR99-F1
#
_cell.length_a   1.000
_cell.length_b   1.000
_cell.length_c   1.000
_cell.angle_alpha   90.00
_cell.angle_beta   90.00
_cell.angle_gamma   90.00
#
_symmetry.space_group_name_H-M   'P 1'
#
loop_
_entity.id
_entity.type
_entity.pdbx_description
1 polymer ?
#
loop_
_entity_poly.entity_id
_entity_poly.type
_entity_poly.pdbx_seq_one_letter_code
_entity_poly.pdbx_strand_id
1 'polypeptide(L)'
;MKNSSQSTRGMKTAFFVSVNLLQAAHSFSVQGPQSNRNGISTKSGGYNQILMNPLEEERSRHFSSFSLHLSSSNVDYAQAEDVKSIKSLFSKYADESDSMTKDTLCKVPPFDEMLEVEDLSMEELTEIWDKAPKSGGDESRIGADSFVQIYQAVDDLFEDDEKEADVVEEAKAPENVELNAAQSELKVAFNSLCDDNKLISKVALKAWDEIETLFAENLLGQSEFDDIWSKTAASSEQLDLAGFLSFNAGLDDLFEYDDEEGDESGTVQTNEPTLPVTKKMVQGDDLPPAVLFAAIADENYLVGMNELKLWAELQEMLEEEDLLPSELQDFYDSIEDKKSGKLSEEGFVTLYEKIDVLFEDDDEEEANDDAAAAAQASRIKEDLLGFVNLIDNDDDEEALACCLDSTEKDQKQVMNIVSALEAQPTNFIKQKKGNIDSSDLTGTWEMIYSSSSGMKFNKGLSGLGGSFPNGRFGGLKQKLTATKYVRDVEYQEWIKVNPSAASFYVTINGSWDLKTSMSLFTGEPSIVLNIEPDRVQWGTTVTKGDHWKSLGPTNLLDLTYLDEDFRVMRGCTSTETIFLYKRVAEEGK
;
A
#
# COMPACT_ATOMS: atom_id res chain seq x y z
N MET A 1 -7.06 -77.17 17.11
CA MET A 1 -7.38 -78.08 15.98
C MET A 1 -8.70 -77.65 15.35
N LYS A 2 -8.64 -77.25 14.06
CA LYS A 2 -9.65 -77.28 12.97
C LYS A 2 -11.04 -76.63 13.19
N ASN A 3 -11.32 -75.49 12.54
CA ASN A 3 -12.03 -75.28 11.23
C ASN A 3 -13.52 -74.97 11.48
N SER A 4 -14.29 -74.10 10.79
CA SER A 4 -14.23 -73.45 9.45
C SER A 4 -15.19 -72.23 9.47
N SER A 5 -14.81 -71.00 9.10
CA SER A 5 -15.03 -70.31 7.79
C SER A 5 -16.45 -70.32 7.16
N GLN A 6 -17.12 -69.14 7.11
CA GLN A 6 -17.93 -68.54 6.02
C GLN A 6 -18.09 -67.05 6.40
N SER A 7 -17.48 -66.04 5.75
CA SER A 7 -17.60 -65.49 4.39
C SER A 7 -18.99 -64.93 4.05
N THR A 8 -19.18 -63.62 4.22
CA THR A 8 -20.16 -62.81 3.48
C THR A 8 -19.50 -61.48 3.04
N ARG A 9 -19.72 -61.16 1.76
CA ARG A 9 -19.20 -60.04 0.97
C ARG A 9 -20.27 -58.94 0.84
N GLY A 10 -19.82 -57.72 0.55
CA GLY A 10 -20.57 -56.64 -0.13
C GLY A 10 -20.82 -55.45 0.79
N MET A 11 -20.59 -54.18 0.43
CA MET A 11 -20.46 -53.52 -0.87
C MET A 11 -19.44 -52.38 -0.78
N LYS A 12 -18.57 -52.26 -1.79
CA LYS A 12 -17.87 -51.01 -2.13
C LYS A 12 -18.62 -50.40 -3.31
N THR A 13 -19.12 -49.18 -3.12
CA THR A 13 -19.75 -48.39 -4.19
C THR A 13 -18.66 -47.64 -4.93
N ALA A 14 -18.40 -48.04 -6.17
CA ALA A 14 -17.65 -47.29 -7.16
C ALA A 14 -18.66 -46.87 -8.24
N PHE A 15 -18.75 -45.56 -8.50
CA PHE A 15 -19.42 -45.04 -9.69
C PHE A 15 -18.36 -44.42 -10.61
N PHE A 16 -18.20 -45.07 -11.76
CA PHE A 16 -17.65 -44.50 -12.99
C PHE A 16 -18.80 -43.89 -13.81
N VAL A 17 -18.43 -43.16 -14.88
CA VAL A 17 -19.24 -42.60 -16.01
C VAL A 17 -19.30 -41.06 -15.90
N SER A 18 -18.94 -40.24 -16.89
CA SER A 18 -18.33 -40.43 -18.21
C SER A 18 -17.82 -39.08 -18.72
N VAL A 19 -16.70 -39.10 -19.42
CA VAL A 19 -16.23 -38.03 -20.32
C VAL A 19 -16.89 -38.25 -21.69
N ASN A 20 -17.63 -37.26 -22.20
CA ASN A 20 -17.92 -37.06 -23.63
C ASN A 20 -18.77 -35.79 -23.80
N LEU A 21 -18.21 -34.73 -24.41
CA LEU A 21 -18.93 -33.90 -25.39
C LEU A 21 -17.94 -33.03 -26.16
N LEU A 22 -17.63 -33.42 -27.40
CA LEU A 22 -17.07 -32.56 -28.44
C LEU A 22 -17.71 -33.00 -29.77
N GLN A 23 -17.92 -32.02 -30.66
CA GLN A 23 -18.50 -32.09 -32.01
C GLN A 23 -20.03 -32.12 -32.15
N ALA A 24 -20.61 -30.93 -32.35
CA ALA A 24 -21.68 -30.72 -33.32
C ALA A 24 -21.83 -29.23 -33.66
N ALA A 25 -21.14 -28.74 -34.69
CA ALA A 25 -21.54 -27.52 -35.41
C ALA A 25 -20.90 -27.48 -36.81
N HIS A 26 -21.44 -28.26 -37.74
CA HIS A 26 -21.37 -27.96 -39.16
C HIS A 26 -22.78 -28.07 -39.73
N SER A 27 -23.05 -27.23 -40.73
CA SER A 27 -24.23 -27.19 -41.62
C SER A 27 -25.56 -26.67 -41.04
N PHE A 28 -25.73 -25.34 -41.09
CA PHE A 28 -26.99 -24.75 -41.53
C PHE A 28 -26.71 -23.70 -42.62
N SER A 29 -26.93 -24.13 -43.86
CA SER A 29 -27.11 -23.24 -45.02
C SER A 29 -28.59 -22.89 -45.08
N VAL A 30 -28.93 -21.63 -44.80
CA VAL A 30 -30.27 -21.09 -44.99
C VAL A 30 -30.16 -19.88 -45.91
N GLN A 31 -30.78 -20.02 -47.08
CA GLN A 31 -30.98 -18.95 -48.05
C GLN A 31 -31.89 -17.87 -47.43
N GLY A 32 -31.34 -16.67 -47.24
CA GLY A 32 -32.07 -15.45 -46.95
C GLY A 32 -32.35 -14.65 -48.24
N PRO A 33 -33.52 -14.02 -48.37
CA PRO A 33 -34.02 -13.47 -49.63
C PRO A 33 -33.37 -12.14 -50.01
N GLN A 34 -33.21 -11.94 -51.33
CA GLN A 34 -32.91 -10.66 -51.92
C GLN A 34 -34.00 -9.63 -51.57
N SER A 35 -33.61 -8.56 -50.89
CA SER A 35 -34.45 -7.36 -50.78
C SER A 35 -33.86 -6.24 -51.62
N ASN A 36 -34.62 -5.88 -52.64
CA ASN A 36 -34.51 -4.65 -53.41
C ASN A 36 -34.54 -3.43 -52.47
N ARG A 37 -33.53 -2.56 -52.55
CA ARG A 37 -33.69 -1.15 -52.18
C ARG A 37 -33.55 -0.28 -53.42
N ASN A 38 -34.72 0.07 -53.95
CA ASN A 38 -34.90 1.19 -54.86
C ASN A 38 -34.52 2.49 -54.15
N GLY A 39 -33.84 3.37 -54.90
CA GLY A 39 -33.49 4.70 -54.47
C GLY A 39 -34.70 5.61 -54.32
N ILE A 40 -34.56 6.58 -53.42
CA ILE A 40 -35.33 7.82 -53.45
C ILE A 40 -34.33 8.96 -53.35
N SER A 41 -34.29 9.71 -54.45
CA SER A 41 -33.67 11.00 -54.60
C SER A 41 -34.58 12.06 -53.98
N THR A 42 -34.03 12.93 -53.12
CA THR A 42 -34.60 14.24 -52.85
C THR A 42 -33.50 15.29 -52.84
N LYS A 43 -33.55 16.15 -53.87
CA LYS A 43 -32.88 17.45 -53.95
C LYS A 43 -33.65 18.48 -53.13
N SER A 44 -32.95 19.34 -52.39
CA SER A 44 -33.13 20.81 -52.30
C SER A 44 -32.30 21.28 -51.09
N GLY A 45 -31.22 22.05 -51.25
CA GLY A 45 -31.26 23.52 -51.32
C GLY A 45 -31.10 24.09 -49.90
N GLY A 46 -30.28 25.08 -49.57
CA GLY A 46 -29.35 25.96 -50.26
C GLY A 46 -28.78 26.94 -49.21
N TYR A 47 -27.58 27.45 -49.47
CA TYR A 47 -26.98 28.68 -48.93
C TYR A 47 -27.03 29.00 -47.41
N ASN A 48 -25.85 28.99 -46.79
CA ASN A 48 -25.27 30.21 -46.20
C ASN A 48 -23.74 30.10 -46.11
N GLN A 49 -23.07 30.85 -46.97
CA GLN A 49 -21.65 31.16 -46.91
C GLN A 49 -21.44 32.24 -45.85
N ILE A 50 -20.59 31.97 -44.84
CA ILE A 50 -19.96 33.00 -44.03
C ILE A 50 -18.47 33.00 -44.39
N LEU A 51 -18.02 34.18 -44.81
CA LEU A 51 -16.65 34.53 -45.18
C LEU A 51 -15.68 34.35 -44.00
N MET A 52 -14.59 33.62 -44.23
CA MET A 52 -13.34 33.75 -43.47
C MET A 52 -12.23 34.07 -44.46
N ASN A 53 -11.48 35.13 -44.16
CA ASN A 53 -10.35 35.64 -44.94
C ASN A 53 -9.14 34.70 -44.88
N PRO A 54 -8.33 34.61 -45.96
CA PRO A 54 -7.07 33.88 -45.97
C PRO A 54 -5.89 34.85 -45.78
N LEU A 55 -5.11 34.68 -44.71
CA LEU A 55 -3.76 35.21 -44.57
C LEU A 55 -2.96 34.25 -43.68
N GLU A 56 -1.72 33.99 -44.07
CA GLU A 56 -0.72 33.11 -43.45
C GLU A 56 -0.66 31.66 -43.96
N GLU A 57 -0.33 31.54 -45.24
CA GLU A 57 0.31 30.36 -45.81
C GLU A 57 1.69 30.80 -46.37
N GLU A 58 2.72 30.84 -45.53
CA GLU A 58 4.13 30.85 -45.96
C GLU A 58 5.08 30.68 -44.75
N ARG A 59 5.34 29.43 -44.33
CA ARG A 59 6.59 28.98 -43.67
C ARG A 59 6.46 27.51 -43.24
N SER A 60 6.71 26.57 -44.14
CA SER A 60 7.52 25.38 -43.82
C SER A 60 7.76 24.53 -45.08
N ARG A 61 8.83 24.86 -45.81
CA ARG A 61 9.49 23.94 -46.74
C ARG A 61 10.98 24.13 -46.57
N HIS A 62 11.59 23.32 -45.71
CA HIS A 62 12.95 22.81 -45.83
C HIS A 62 13.22 21.93 -44.61
N PHE A 63 13.12 20.61 -44.78
CA PHE A 63 14.21 19.66 -44.56
C PHE A 63 13.67 18.25 -44.83
N SER A 64 14.10 17.70 -45.95
CA SER A 64 13.94 16.30 -46.30
C SER A 64 15.29 15.63 -46.11
N SER A 65 15.25 14.36 -45.72
CA SER A 65 16.28 13.34 -45.92
C SER A 65 17.47 13.38 -44.97
N PHE A 66 17.44 12.49 -43.98
CA PHE A 66 18.53 11.53 -43.76
C PHE A 66 17.95 10.26 -43.14
N SER A 67 17.97 9.18 -43.92
CA SER A 67 17.70 7.81 -43.48
C SER A 67 19.02 7.06 -43.60
N LEU A 68 19.57 6.60 -42.49
CA LEU A 68 20.68 5.64 -42.47
C LEU A 68 20.41 4.58 -41.40
N HIS A 69 20.58 3.33 -41.84
CA HIS A 69 20.57 2.12 -41.02
C HIS A 69 21.53 2.21 -39.83
N LEU A 70 21.05 1.83 -38.65
CA LEU A 70 21.87 1.14 -37.67
C LEU A 70 21.11 -0.06 -37.09
N SER A 71 21.92 -1.10 -36.89
CA SER A 71 21.62 -2.50 -36.61
C SER A 71 21.31 -2.71 -35.12
N SER A 72 20.61 -3.83 -34.87
CA SER A 72 20.17 -4.38 -33.60
C SER A 72 21.15 -4.29 -32.41
N SER A 73 20.69 -3.68 -31.33
CA SER A 73 20.84 -4.14 -29.95
C SER A 73 19.62 -3.61 -29.19
N ASN A 74 18.77 -4.51 -28.68
CA ASN A 74 17.67 -4.15 -27.79
C ASN A 74 18.27 -3.61 -26.50
N VAL A 75 18.22 -2.30 -26.33
CA VAL A 75 18.40 -1.60 -25.05
C VAL A 75 17.10 -0.82 -24.88
N ASP A 76 16.37 -1.09 -23.81
CA ASP A 76 15.17 -0.34 -23.49
C ASP A 76 15.57 1.11 -23.26
N TYR A 77 15.04 2.01 -24.08
CA TYR A 77 15.32 3.43 -23.94
C TYR A 77 14.40 3.99 -22.85
N ALA A 78 14.99 4.55 -21.80
CA ALA A 78 14.30 5.44 -20.85
C ALA A 78 13.42 6.47 -21.59
N GLN A 79 12.28 6.86 -21.00
CA GLN A 79 11.36 7.76 -21.69
C GLN A 79 12.05 9.10 -21.98
N ALA A 80 11.66 9.74 -23.09
CA ALA A 80 12.32 10.97 -23.56
C ALA A 80 12.26 12.14 -22.55
N GLU A 81 11.31 12.09 -21.61
CA GLU A 81 11.16 13.08 -20.53
C GLU A 81 12.20 12.86 -19.43
N ASP A 82 12.52 11.61 -19.08
CA ASP A 82 13.52 11.26 -18.06
C ASP A 82 14.92 11.72 -18.48
N VAL A 83 15.27 11.53 -19.75
CA VAL A 83 16.57 11.96 -20.30
C VAL A 83 16.76 13.48 -20.17
N LYS A 84 15.68 14.26 -20.30
CA LYS A 84 15.75 15.73 -20.19
C LYS A 84 15.96 16.17 -18.74
N SER A 85 15.29 15.51 -17.80
CA SER A 85 15.45 15.72 -16.36
C SER A 85 16.86 15.35 -15.90
N ILE A 86 17.38 14.19 -16.33
CA ILE A 86 18.75 13.72 -16.04
C ILE A 86 19.78 14.69 -16.62
N LYS A 87 19.59 15.20 -17.85
CA LYS A 87 20.48 16.22 -18.43
C LYS A 87 20.43 17.55 -17.69
N SER A 88 19.26 17.96 -17.18
CA SER A 88 19.14 19.15 -16.33
C SER A 88 19.88 18.98 -15.01
N LEU A 89 19.86 17.78 -14.43
CA LEU A 89 20.62 17.46 -13.23
C LEU A 89 22.12 17.54 -13.51
N PHE A 90 22.60 16.97 -14.62
CA PHE A 90 24.00 17.11 -15.04
C PHE A 90 24.43 18.58 -15.13
N SER A 91 23.67 19.43 -15.82
CA SER A 91 24.01 20.86 -15.98
C SER A 91 24.07 21.64 -14.67
N LYS A 92 23.42 21.16 -13.59
CA LYS A 92 23.49 21.78 -12.26
C LYS A 92 24.81 21.51 -11.54
N TYR A 93 25.44 20.37 -11.81
CA TYR A 93 26.66 19.90 -11.13
C TYR A 93 27.90 19.88 -12.02
N ALA A 94 27.74 20.04 -13.34
CA ALA A 94 28.85 20.16 -14.27
C ALA A 94 29.66 21.45 -14.02
N ASP A 95 30.96 21.38 -14.28
CA ASP A 95 31.85 22.53 -14.19
C ASP A 95 31.71 23.48 -15.40
N GLU A 96 32.49 24.56 -15.42
CA GLU A 96 32.47 25.55 -16.50
C GLU A 96 32.79 24.98 -17.89
N SER A 97 33.35 23.77 -17.96
CA SER A 97 33.66 23.07 -19.21
C SER A 97 32.59 22.05 -19.63
N ASP A 98 31.40 22.09 -19.01
CA ASP A 98 30.29 21.17 -19.27
C ASP A 98 30.72 19.70 -19.06
N SER A 99 31.54 19.48 -18.02
CA SER A 99 32.07 18.17 -17.65
C SER A 99 32.00 17.94 -16.14
N MET A 100 32.03 16.68 -15.73
CA MET A 100 31.96 16.28 -14.32
C MET A 100 33.09 15.32 -13.98
N THR A 101 33.69 15.47 -12.79
CA THR A 101 34.66 14.52 -12.22
C THR A 101 33.94 13.49 -11.35
N LYS A 102 34.59 12.34 -11.08
CA LYS A 102 34.02 11.29 -10.22
C LYS A 102 33.67 11.79 -8.82
N ASP A 103 34.55 12.59 -8.20
CA ASP A 103 34.29 13.19 -6.89
C ASP A 103 33.09 14.14 -6.89
N THR A 104 32.74 14.72 -8.05
CA THR A 104 31.54 15.56 -8.19
C THR A 104 30.30 14.69 -8.37
N LEU A 105 30.41 13.58 -9.10
CA LEU A 105 29.34 12.60 -9.28
C LEU A 105 28.87 12.02 -7.94
N CYS A 106 29.81 11.67 -7.04
CA CYS A 106 29.49 11.16 -5.70
C CYS A 106 28.72 12.16 -4.82
N LYS A 107 28.65 13.44 -5.21
CA LYS A 107 27.93 14.50 -4.46
C LYS A 107 26.60 14.88 -5.12
N VAL A 108 26.24 14.22 -6.22
CA VAL A 108 24.96 14.43 -6.88
C VAL A 108 23.93 13.66 -6.05
N PRO A 109 22.81 14.29 -5.60
CA PRO A 109 21.99 13.78 -4.50
C PRO A 109 21.58 12.30 -4.58
N PRO A 110 21.12 11.77 -5.74
CA PRO A 110 20.76 10.35 -5.83
C PRO A 110 21.93 9.41 -5.54
N PHE A 111 23.15 9.75 -5.99
CA PHE A 111 24.34 8.92 -5.75
C PHE A 111 24.89 9.09 -4.33
N ASP A 112 24.81 10.31 -3.77
CA ASP A 112 25.24 10.59 -2.39
C ASP A 112 24.39 9.79 -1.39
N GLU A 113 23.08 9.80 -1.59
CA GLU A 113 22.12 9.04 -0.79
C GLU A 113 22.35 7.52 -0.91
N MET A 114 22.45 6.98 -2.14
CA MET A 114 22.72 5.55 -2.37
C MET A 114 24.07 5.09 -1.77
N LEU A 115 25.09 5.95 -1.77
CA LEU A 115 26.39 5.65 -1.16
C LEU A 115 26.33 5.73 0.39
N GLU A 116 25.53 6.63 0.94
CA GLU A 116 25.37 6.81 2.40
C GLU A 116 24.63 5.63 3.05
N VAL A 117 23.62 5.08 2.37
CA VAL A 117 22.85 3.92 2.85
C VAL A 117 23.46 2.57 2.46
N GLU A 118 24.60 2.57 1.76
CA GLU A 118 25.29 1.39 1.23
C GLU A 118 24.51 0.58 0.17
N ASP A 119 23.47 1.16 -0.44
CA ASP A 119 22.71 0.55 -1.56
C ASP A 119 23.54 0.48 -2.85
N LEU A 120 24.52 1.38 -3.01
CA LEU A 120 25.50 1.36 -4.09
C LEU A 120 26.90 1.44 -3.49
N SER A 121 27.75 0.43 -3.72
CA SER A 121 29.12 0.49 -3.23
C SER A 121 29.99 1.44 -4.06
N MET A 122 31.03 1.99 -3.43
CA MET A 122 31.98 2.86 -4.14
C MET A 122 32.74 2.08 -5.23
N GLU A 123 32.97 0.78 -5.04
CA GLU A 123 33.54 -0.13 -6.03
C GLU A 123 32.65 -0.27 -7.28
N GLU A 124 31.34 -0.51 -7.11
CA GLU A 124 30.38 -0.62 -8.22
C GLU A 124 30.28 0.68 -9.01
N LEU A 125 30.16 1.81 -8.31
CA LEU A 125 30.16 3.12 -8.94
C LEU A 125 31.47 3.38 -9.70
N THR A 126 32.61 2.86 -9.20
CA THR A 126 33.90 2.93 -9.92
C THR A 126 33.86 2.15 -11.21
N GLU A 127 33.34 0.92 -11.18
CA GLU A 127 33.25 0.06 -12.34
C GLU A 127 32.34 0.65 -13.42
N ILE A 128 31.17 1.15 -13.02
CA ILE A 128 30.22 1.82 -13.93
C ILE A 128 30.85 3.09 -14.51
N TRP A 129 31.54 3.88 -13.68
CA TRP A 129 32.27 5.06 -14.12
C TRP A 129 33.31 4.72 -15.18
N ASP A 130 34.14 3.72 -14.96
CA ASP A 130 35.24 3.34 -15.88
C ASP A 130 34.74 2.81 -17.23
N LYS A 131 33.55 2.20 -17.27
CA LYS A 131 32.88 1.76 -18.50
C LYS A 131 32.29 2.92 -19.31
N ALA A 132 31.91 4.02 -18.66
CA ALA A 132 31.28 5.15 -19.33
C ALA A 132 32.25 5.90 -20.27
N PRO A 133 31.80 6.34 -21.48
CA PRO A 133 32.63 7.09 -22.41
C PRO A 133 33.19 8.38 -21.78
N LYS A 134 34.49 8.66 -21.97
CA LYS A 134 35.13 9.86 -21.41
C LYS A 134 35.07 11.03 -22.38
N SER A 135 34.81 12.23 -21.87
CA SER A 135 34.70 13.44 -22.70
C SER A 135 36.07 14.04 -23.00
N GLY A 136 36.31 14.45 -24.25
CA GLY A 136 37.49 15.26 -24.62
C GLY A 136 38.85 14.57 -24.50
N GLY A 137 38.89 13.24 -24.31
CA GLY A 137 40.14 12.48 -24.15
C GLY A 137 40.77 12.58 -22.75
N ASP A 138 40.08 13.20 -21.79
CA ASP A 138 40.47 13.18 -20.38
C ASP A 138 39.76 12.02 -19.67
N GLU A 139 40.52 11.01 -19.25
CA GLU A 139 39.98 9.81 -18.59
C GLU A 139 39.31 10.13 -17.24
N SER A 140 39.59 11.29 -16.66
CA SER A 140 39.05 11.71 -15.36
C SER A 140 37.71 12.44 -15.44
N ARG A 141 37.17 12.69 -16.65
CA ARG A 141 35.99 13.53 -16.86
C ARG A 141 34.95 12.88 -17.77
N ILE A 142 33.68 13.11 -17.44
CA ILE A 142 32.52 12.68 -18.23
C ILE A 142 31.72 13.89 -18.73
N GLY A 143 31.03 13.73 -19.86
CA GLY A 143 30.08 14.70 -20.40
C GLY A 143 28.63 14.29 -20.13
N ALA A 144 27.67 15.11 -20.57
CA ALA A 144 26.25 14.89 -20.31
C ALA A 144 25.72 13.52 -20.79
N ASP A 145 26.13 13.06 -21.98
CA ASP A 145 25.66 11.78 -22.51
C ASP A 145 26.24 10.58 -21.75
N SER A 146 27.45 10.70 -21.22
CA SER A 146 28.08 9.69 -20.37
C SER A 146 27.46 9.65 -18.98
N PHE A 147 27.04 10.79 -18.45
CA PHE A 147 26.29 10.87 -17.20
C PHE A 147 24.94 10.15 -17.30
N VAL A 148 24.22 10.31 -18.41
CA VAL A 148 22.98 9.56 -18.67
C VAL A 148 23.25 8.05 -18.67
N GLN A 149 24.35 7.60 -19.30
CA GLN A 149 24.71 6.17 -19.31
C GLN A 149 25.06 5.62 -17.94
N ILE A 150 25.73 6.41 -17.09
CA ILE A 150 26.02 6.02 -15.71
C ILE A 150 24.71 5.89 -14.92
N TYR A 151 23.80 6.86 -15.07
CA TYR A 151 22.50 6.81 -14.40
C TYR A 151 21.71 5.56 -14.80
N GLN A 152 21.65 5.26 -16.10
CA GLN A 152 21.01 4.06 -16.63
C GLN A 152 21.68 2.77 -16.15
N ALA A 153 23.02 2.72 -16.13
CA ALA A 153 23.73 1.53 -15.66
C ALA A 153 23.58 1.28 -14.16
N VAL A 154 23.35 2.33 -13.37
CA VAL A 154 22.98 2.19 -11.95
C VAL A 154 21.54 1.74 -11.82
N ASP A 155 20.61 2.31 -12.59
CA ASP A 155 19.21 1.87 -12.65
C ASP A 155 19.10 0.37 -13.02
N ASP A 156 19.82 -0.06 -14.06
CA ASP A 156 19.90 -1.45 -14.51
C ASP A 156 20.45 -2.39 -13.41
N LEU A 157 21.37 -1.91 -12.55
CA LEU A 157 21.92 -2.70 -11.44
C LEU A 157 20.82 -3.14 -10.47
N PHE A 158 19.87 -2.24 -10.21
CA PHE A 158 18.73 -2.50 -9.34
C PHE A 158 17.60 -3.27 -10.05
N GLU A 159 17.56 -3.26 -11.39
CA GLU A 159 16.60 -4.06 -12.16
C GLU A 159 16.98 -5.54 -12.33
N ASP A 160 18.25 -5.90 -12.12
CA ASP A 160 18.78 -7.25 -12.37
C ASP A 160 18.79 -8.16 -11.13
N ASP A 161 18.81 -7.60 -9.91
CA ASP A 161 18.67 -8.38 -8.68
C ASP A 161 17.29 -9.07 -8.56
N GLU A 162 16.30 -8.67 -9.35
CA GLU A 162 15.00 -9.34 -9.43
C GLU A 162 14.95 -10.52 -10.44
N LYS A 163 16.01 -10.77 -11.23
CA LYS A 163 15.95 -11.70 -12.38
C LYS A 163 16.87 -12.93 -12.32
N GLU A 164 17.80 -13.04 -11.37
CA GLU A 164 18.73 -14.19 -11.29
C GLU A 164 18.22 -15.39 -10.45
N ALA A 165 16.92 -15.73 -10.57
CA ALA A 165 16.38 -16.97 -9.99
C ALA A 165 16.17 -18.12 -11.00
N ASP A 166 16.42 -17.94 -12.30
CA ASP A 166 15.88 -18.86 -13.33
C ASP A 166 16.89 -19.54 -14.27
N VAL A 167 18.19 -19.59 -13.95
CA VAL A 167 19.14 -20.40 -14.74
C VAL A 167 20.03 -21.29 -13.86
N VAL A 168 19.47 -22.38 -13.34
CA VAL A 168 20.26 -23.56 -12.98
C VAL A 168 19.60 -24.84 -13.52
N GLU A 169 20.38 -25.56 -14.33
CA GLU A 169 20.10 -26.88 -14.88
C GLU A 169 19.62 -27.89 -13.82
N GLU A 170 18.76 -28.81 -14.29
CA GLU A 170 18.23 -29.98 -13.61
C GLU A 170 19.22 -30.69 -12.64
N ALA A 171 19.13 -30.40 -11.35
CA ALA A 171 19.52 -31.32 -10.29
C ALA A 171 18.78 -31.03 -8.98
N LYS A 172 17.79 -31.88 -8.67
CA LYS A 172 17.16 -32.14 -7.35
C LYS A 172 17.21 -31.01 -6.29
N ALA A 173 16.02 -30.46 -6.01
CA ALA A 173 15.52 -29.78 -4.79
C ALA A 173 16.55 -29.42 -3.69
N PRO A 174 16.49 -28.18 -3.16
CA PRO A 174 15.59 -27.95 -2.01
C PRO A 174 14.92 -26.56 -1.91
N GLU A 175 13.82 -26.53 -1.15
CA GLU A 175 13.32 -25.37 -0.39
C GLU A 175 14.43 -24.85 0.54
N ASN A 176 14.99 -23.65 0.29
CA ASN A 176 15.69 -22.80 1.27
C ASN A 176 16.42 -21.63 0.59
N VAL A 177 15.75 -20.52 0.34
CA VAL A 177 16.44 -19.30 -0.11
C VAL A 177 16.35 -18.19 0.94
N GLU A 178 15.19 -17.94 1.56
CA GLU A 178 15.07 -16.94 2.65
C GLU A 178 15.80 -17.32 3.94
N LEU A 179 15.88 -18.62 4.28
CA LEU A 179 16.62 -19.10 5.45
C LEU A 179 18.15 -18.83 5.36
N ASN A 180 18.70 -18.49 4.20
CA ASN A 180 20.14 -18.24 4.06
C ASN A 180 20.57 -16.84 4.52
N ALA A 181 19.73 -15.82 4.34
CA ALA A 181 20.07 -14.44 4.72
C ALA A 181 20.11 -14.29 6.25
N ALA A 182 19.03 -14.66 6.95
CA ALA A 182 18.97 -14.64 8.41
C ALA A 182 20.05 -15.54 9.06
N GLN A 183 20.33 -16.71 8.47
CA GLN A 183 21.42 -17.56 8.95
C GLN A 183 22.82 -16.97 8.71
N SER A 184 22.98 -16.03 7.78
CA SER A 184 24.26 -15.38 7.52
C SER A 184 24.57 -14.34 8.61
N GLU A 185 23.58 -13.55 9.02
CA GLU A 185 23.68 -12.58 10.12
C GLU A 185 23.96 -13.29 11.45
N LEU A 186 23.22 -14.36 11.74
CA LEU A 186 23.45 -15.18 12.94
C LEU A 186 24.84 -15.83 12.97
N LYS A 187 25.44 -16.13 11.80
CA LYS A 187 26.84 -16.61 11.76
C LYS A 187 27.83 -15.50 12.08
N VAL A 188 27.56 -14.25 11.69
CA VAL A 188 28.40 -13.10 12.04
C VAL A 188 28.32 -12.87 13.55
N ALA A 189 27.11 -12.85 14.12
CA ALA A 189 26.89 -12.77 15.56
C ALA A 189 27.62 -13.91 16.30
N PHE A 190 27.48 -15.16 15.84
CA PHE A 190 28.18 -16.30 16.42
C PHE A 190 29.70 -16.12 16.44
N ASN A 191 30.29 -15.69 15.31
CA ASN A 191 31.73 -15.48 15.22
C ASN A 191 32.21 -14.35 16.13
N SER A 192 31.38 -13.34 16.41
CA SER A 192 31.68 -12.25 17.33
C SER A 192 31.66 -12.67 18.81
N LEU A 193 30.82 -13.64 19.16
CA LEU A 193 30.60 -14.10 20.54
C LEU A 193 31.45 -15.31 20.93
N CYS A 194 31.96 -16.07 19.96
CA CYS A 194 32.68 -17.32 20.22
C CYS A 194 34.11 -17.09 20.72
N ASP A 195 34.59 -17.99 21.57
CA ASP A 195 35.98 -18.04 22.01
C ASP A 195 36.91 -18.66 20.94
N ASP A 196 38.21 -18.78 21.25
CA ASP A 196 39.20 -19.39 20.35
C ASP A 196 38.86 -20.83 19.93
N ASN A 197 37.99 -21.53 20.68
CA ASN A 197 37.53 -22.88 20.38
C ASN A 197 36.26 -22.91 19.51
N LYS A 198 35.77 -21.74 19.07
CA LYS A 198 34.49 -21.58 18.37
C LYS A 198 33.31 -22.05 19.21
N LEU A 199 33.33 -21.73 20.51
CA LEU A 199 32.26 -22.02 21.44
C LEU A 199 31.80 -20.75 22.16
N ILE A 200 30.50 -20.61 22.39
CA ILE A 200 29.90 -19.49 23.12
C ILE A 200 29.59 -19.92 24.54
N SER A 201 30.16 -19.21 25.53
CA SER A 201 29.82 -19.45 26.94
C SER A 201 28.50 -18.78 27.32
N LYS A 202 27.82 -19.29 28.35
CA LYS A 202 26.57 -18.69 28.87
C LYS A 202 26.73 -17.22 29.26
N VAL A 203 27.90 -16.85 29.77
CA VAL A 203 28.21 -15.46 30.16
C VAL A 203 28.37 -14.57 28.92
N ALA A 204 29.02 -15.06 27.86
CA ALA A 204 29.17 -14.33 26.62
C ALA A 204 27.81 -14.10 25.93
N LEU A 205 26.95 -15.12 25.89
CA LEU A 205 25.62 -14.98 25.29
C LEU A 205 24.71 -14.00 26.07
N LYS A 206 24.81 -13.96 27.40
CA LYS A 206 24.07 -12.97 28.23
C LYS A 206 24.53 -11.52 28.02
N ALA A 207 25.76 -11.34 27.55
CA ALA A 207 26.34 -10.03 27.27
C ALA A 207 26.18 -9.63 25.79
N TRP A 208 25.43 -10.41 25.01
CA TRP A 208 25.05 -10.03 23.67
C TRP A 208 23.93 -8.99 23.75
N ASP A 209 24.10 -7.86 23.06
CA ASP A 209 23.23 -6.67 23.14
C ASP A 209 21.74 -7.00 22.95
N GLU A 210 21.40 -7.96 22.07
CA GLU A 210 20.03 -8.41 21.85
C GLU A 210 19.42 -9.07 23.10
N ILE A 211 20.16 -9.97 23.75
CA ILE A 211 19.72 -10.64 24.99
C ILE A 211 19.65 -9.65 26.16
N GLU A 212 20.59 -8.71 26.25
CA GLU A 212 20.57 -7.66 27.28
C GLU A 212 19.34 -6.76 27.13
N THR A 213 18.97 -6.44 25.89
CA THR A 213 17.76 -5.67 25.57
C THR A 213 16.50 -6.43 25.98
N LEU A 214 16.39 -7.72 25.65
CA LEU A 214 15.25 -8.55 26.06
C LEU A 214 15.09 -8.64 27.60
N PHE A 215 16.20 -8.66 28.34
CA PHE A 215 16.16 -8.58 29.81
C PHE A 215 15.73 -7.19 30.31
N ALA A 216 16.23 -6.12 29.69
CA ALA A 216 15.93 -4.75 30.09
C ALA A 216 14.45 -4.39 29.86
N GLU A 217 13.86 -4.90 28.77
CA GLU A 217 12.46 -4.72 28.42
C GLU A 217 11.53 -5.71 29.13
N ASN A 218 12.09 -6.61 29.95
CA ASN A 218 11.36 -7.64 30.68
C ASN A 218 10.56 -8.59 29.74
N LEU A 219 11.04 -8.75 28.51
CA LEU A 219 10.52 -9.67 27.48
C LEU A 219 11.10 -11.09 27.62
N LEU A 220 12.25 -11.22 28.28
CA LEU A 220 12.87 -12.52 28.57
C LEU A 220 13.22 -12.62 30.06
N GLY A 221 12.58 -13.55 30.76
CA GLY A 221 12.87 -13.84 32.15
C GLY A 221 14.15 -14.67 32.33
N GLN A 222 14.81 -14.51 33.49
CA GLN A 222 16.02 -15.29 33.80
C GLN A 222 15.76 -16.80 33.78
N SER A 223 14.55 -17.23 34.17
CA SER A 223 14.13 -18.64 34.12
C SER A 223 13.91 -19.15 32.70
N GLU A 224 13.36 -18.33 31.80
CA GLU A 224 13.09 -18.69 30.41
C GLU A 224 14.40 -18.82 29.63
N PHE A 225 15.31 -17.86 29.80
CA PHE A 225 16.66 -17.95 29.26
C PHE A 225 17.38 -19.22 29.73
N ASP A 226 17.28 -19.55 31.02
CA ASP A 226 17.93 -20.75 31.57
C ASP A 226 17.30 -22.05 31.04
N ASP A 227 16.00 -22.06 30.77
CA ASP A 227 15.28 -23.19 30.16
C ASP A 227 15.72 -23.41 28.70
N ILE A 228 15.66 -22.36 27.85
CA ILE A 228 16.10 -22.42 26.44
C ILE A 228 17.58 -22.84 26.37
N TRP A 229 18.43 -22.25 27.21
CA TRP A 229 19.84 -22.62 27.29
C TRP A 229 20.03 -24.10 27.63
N SER A 230 19.29 -24.63 28.60
CA SER A 230 19.44 -26.03 29.02
C SER A 230 18.97 -27.04 27.96
N LYS A 231 17.97 -26.65 27.15
CA LYS A 231 17.45 -27.47 26.04
C LYS A 231 18.45 -27.56 24.87
N THR A 232 19.22 -26.50 24.63
CA THR A 232 20.13 -26.39 23.49
C THR A 232 21.57 -26.79 23.83
N ALA A 233 22.02 -26.57 25.06
CA ALA A 233 23.33 -26.95 25.56
C ALA A 233 23.38 -28.42 26.03
N ALA A 234 23.13 -29.36 25.11
CA ALA A 234 22.86 -30.77 25.42
C ALA A 234 23.96 -31.55 26.17
N SER A 235 25.16 -30.99 26.42
CA SER A 235 26.17 -31.60 27.30
C SER A 235 27.35 -30.71 27.70
N SER A 236 27.59 -29.60 27.00
CA SER A 236 28.67 -28.65 27.28
C SER A 236 28.12 -27.37 27.92
N GLU A 237 28.82 -26.76 28.88
CA GLU A 237 28.51 -25.42 29.40
C GLU A 237 28.68 -24.29 28.35
N GLN A 238 28.83 -24.66 27.08
CA GLN A 238 29.06 -23.78 25.93
C GLN A 238 28.28 -24.31 24.72
N LEU A 239 27.88 -23.39 23.84
CA LEU A 239 27.19 -23.69 22.58
C LEU A 239 28.17 -23.66 21.40
N ASP A 240 28.07 -24.64 20.51
CA ASP A 240 28.66 -24.55 19.17
C ASP A 240 27.68 -23.84 18.21
N LEU A 241 28.04 -23.71 16.94
CA LEU A 241 27.19 -23.01 15.95
C LEU A 241 25.79 -23.63 15.85
N ALA A 242 25.69 -24.95 15.93
CA ALA A 242 24.40 -25.64 15.89
C ALA A 242 23.58 -25.36 17.14
N GLY A 243 24.22 -25.38 18.32
CA GLY A 243 23.59 -25.02 19.59
C GLY A 243 23.11 -23.55 19.61
N PHE A 244 23.89 -22.63 19.05
CA PHE A 244 23.52 -21.21 18.95
C PHE A 244 22.31 -20.99 18.03
N LEU A 245 22.31 -21.60 16.83
CA LEU A 245 21.15 -21.52 15.94
C LEU A 245 19.90 -22.14 16.55
N SER A 246 20.04 -23.25 17.30
CA SER A 246 18.92 -23.84 18.03
C SER A 246 18.46 -22.98 19.20
N PHE A 247 19.36 -22.21 19.82
CA PHE A 247 19.01 -21.27 20.87
C PHE A 247 18.19 -20.11 20.30
N ASN A 248 18.55 -19.59 19.12
CA ASN A 248 17.78 -18.55 18.44
C ASN A 248 16.37 -19.03 18.06
N ALA A 249 16.26 -20.23 17.48
CA ALA A 249 14.95 -20.81 17.20
C ALA A 249 14.08 -20.97 18.46
N GLY A 250 14.70 -21.32 19.60
CA GLY A 250 13.99 -21.40 20.88
C GLY A 250 13.60 -20.04 21.48
N LEU A 251 14.24 -18.94 21.05
CA LEU A 251 13.77 -17.59 21.35
C LEU A 251 12.58 -17.24 20.46
N ASP A 252 12.65 -17.55 19.16
CA ASP A 252 11.56 -17.31 18.22
C ASP A 252 10.27 -18.02 18.68
N ASP A 253 10.37 -19.28 19.12
CA ASP A 253 9.26 -20.04 19.72
C ASP A 253 8.64 -19.36 20.96
N LEU A 254 9.40 -18.52 21.69
CA LEU A 254 8.91 -17.79 22.87
C LEU A 254 8.06 -16.57 22.49
N PHE A 255 8.24 -16.07 21.26
CA PHE A 255 7.53 -14.92 20.71
C PHE A 255 6.52 -15.29 19.62
N GLU A 256 6.48 -16.56 19.20
CA GLU A 256 5.36 -17.10 18.44
C GLU A 256 4.15 -17.14 19.37
N TYR A 257 3.36 -16.06 19.34
CA TYR A 257 2.08 -16.01 20.04
C TYR A 257 1.24 -17.16 19.53
N ASP A 258 0.91 -18.12 20.40
CA ASP A 258 -0.11 -19.11 20.14
C ASP A 258 -1.44 -18.36 19.90
N ASP A 259 -1.69 -17.95 18.66
CA ASP A 259 -2.95 -17.36 18.20
C ASP A 259 -4.12 -18.37 18.33
N GLU A 260 -3.83 -19.61 18.72
CA GLU A 260 -4.77 -20.66 19.06
C GLU A 260 -4.64 -21.07 20.55
N GLU A 261 -5.25 -20.31 21.46
CA GLU A 261 -6.21 -20.81 22.46
C GLU A 261 -6.48 -19.76 23.54
N GLY A 262 -7.63 -19.10 23.42
CA GLY A 262 -8.26 -18.47 24.56
C GLY A 262 -8.76 -19.54 25.53
N ASP A 263 -8.00 -19.82 26.59
CA ASP A 263 -8.57 -20.19 27.88
C ASP A 263 -7.54 -20.11 29.03
N GLU A 264 -8.09 -19.81 30.22
CA GLU A 264 -7.46 -19.86 31.55
C GLU A 264 -6.62 -18.67 32.05
N SER A 265 -7.36 -17.76 32.67
CA SER A 265 -6.92 -16.83 33.71
C SER A 265 -6.13 -17.51 34.84
N GLY A 266 -4.84 -17.21 34.95
CA GLY A 266 -4.01 -17.50 36.12
C GLY A 266 -3.82 -16.26 37.03
N THR A 267 -4.76 -15.96 37.91
CA THR A 267 -4.58 -14.93 38.96
C THR A 267 -3.58 -15.40 40.02
N VAL A 268 -2.37 -14.81 40.03
CA VAL A 268 -1.42 -14.91 41.14
C VAL A 268 -1.74 -13.82 42.16
N GLN A 269 -2.35 -14.20 43.28
CA GLN A 269 -2.56 -13.31 44.43
C GLN A 269 -1.31 -13.29 45.33
N THR A 270 -0.54 -12.22 45.27
CA THR A 270 0.45 -11.85 46.29
C THR A 270 -0.16 -10.83 47.25
N ASN A 271 -0.63 -11.31 48.41
CA ASN A 271 -1.09 -10.45 49.50
C ASN A 271 0.12 -9.90 50.28
N GLU A 272 0.65 -8.75 49.86
CA GLU A 272 1.44 -7.86 50.73
C GLU A 272 0.63 -6.60 51.06
N PRO A 273 0.63 -6.13 52.33
CA PRO A 273 -0.07 -4.92 52.73
C PRO A 273 0.63 -3.69 52.14
N THR A 274 0.08 -3.18 51.04
CA THR A 274 0.59 -2.03 50.31
C THR A 274 0.36 -0.76 51.12
N LEU A 275 1.45 -0.05 51.42
CA LEU A 275 1.38 1.32 51.93
C LEU A 275 0.70 2.20 50.85
N PRO A 276 -0.07 3.23 51.24
CA PRO A 276 -0.78 4.08 50.29
C PRO A 276 0.21 4.72 49.32
N VAL A 277 0.22 4.25 48.08
CA VAL A 277 1.02 4.81 46.99
C VAL A 277 0.37 6.12 46.59
N THR A 278 1.01 7.24 46.90
CA THR A 278 0.65 8.54 46.34
C THR A 278 0.87 8.49 44.83
N LYS A 279 -0.22 8.35 44.05
CA LYS A 279 -0.18 8.49 42.59
C LYS A 279 0.34 9.88 42.23
N LYS A 280 1.24 9.95 41.25
CA LYS A 280 1.75 11.22 40.72
C LYS A 280 0.69 11.82 39.78
N MET A 281 0.72 13.15 39.66
CA MET A 281 -0.06 13.89 38.67
C MET A 281 0.37 13.46 37.26
N VAL A 282 -0.59 13.19 36.39
CA VAL A 282 -0.36 12.79 35.00
C VAL A 282 -0.10 14.06 34.21
N GLN A 283 1.09 14.14 33.60
CA GLN A 283 1.53 15.26 32.76
C GLN A 283 1.73 14.73 31.34
N GLY A 284 1.18 15.42 30.35
CA GLY A 284 1.28 15.10 28.93
C GLY A 284 0.22 15.87 28.18
N ASP A 285 0.64 16.67 27.20
CA ASP A 285 -0.25 17.40 26.31
C ASP A 285 -0.93 16.38 25.38
N ASP A 286 -2.25 16.51 25.18
CA ASP A 286 -3.02 15.80 24.15
C ASP A 286 -3.05 14.25 24.32
N LEU A 287 -3.18 13.78 25.55
CA LEU A 287 -3.31 12.35 25.83
C LEU A 287 -4.71 11.83 25.44
N PRO A 288 -4.82 10.72 24.69
CA PRO A 288 -6.11 10.12 24.38
C PRO A 288 -6.90 9.79 25.66
N PRO A 289 -8.23 9.96 25.67
CA PRO A 289 -9.04 9.87 26.89
C PRO A 289 -8.94 8.49 27.57
N ALA A 290 -8.76 7.40 26.81
CA ALA A 290 -8.56 6.05 27.36
C ALA A 290 -7.21 5.92 28.12
N VAL A 291 -6.14 6.52 27.59
CA VAL A 291 -4.82 6.51 28.24
C VAL A 291 -4.85 7.33 29.52
N LEU A 292 -5.48 8.50 29.45
CA LEU A 292 -5.69 9.37 30.60
C LEU A 292 -6.53 8.69 31.68
N PHE A 293 -7.63 8.04 31.30
CA PHE A 293 -8.47 7.25 32.20
C PHE A 293 -7.65 6.18 32.91
N ALA A 294 -6.92 5.35 32.17
CA ALA A 294 -6.10 4.28 32.75
C ALA A 294 -5.05 4.81 33.74
N ALA A 295 -4.51 6.01 33.49
CA ALA A 295 -3.53 6.63 34.36
C ALA A 295 -4.12 7.14 35.69
N ILE A 296 -5.34 7.70 35.67
CA ILE A 296 -5.96 8.32 36.85
C ILE A 296 -6.97 7.43 37.60
N ALA A 297 -7.50 6.37 36.97
CA ALA A 297 -8.52 5.49 37.56
C ALA A 297 -8.05 4.84 38.87
N ASP A 298 -8.98 4.58 39.79
CA ASP A 298 -8.67 3.90 41.04
C ASP A 298 -8.42 2.39 40.86
N GLU A 299 -8.22 1.66 41.96
CA GLU A 299 -8.00 0.20 41.94
C GLU A 299 -9.18 -0.61 41.35
N ASN A 300 -10.37 0.00 41.26
CA ASN A 300 -11.57 -0.62 40.68
C ASN A 300 -11.81 -0.18 39.23
N TYR A 301 -10.84 0.50 38.61
CA TYR A 301 -10.98 1.08 37.28
C TYR A 301 -12.16 2.06 37.22
N LEU A 302 -12.26 2.95 38.22
CA LEU A 302 -13.27 4.00 38.27
C LEU A 302 -12.63 5.35 38.58
N VAL A 303 -13.14 6.42 37.97
CA VAL A 303 -12.66 7.79 38.16
C VAL A 303 -13.67 8.60 38.94
N GLY A 304 -13.29 9.05 40.13
CA GLY A 304 -14.06 9.99 40.93
C GLY A 304 -13.52 11.41 40.85
N MET A 305 -14.24 12.36 41.46
CA MET A 305 -13.81 13.76 41.60
C MET A 305 -12.45 13.96 42.30
N ASN A 306 -11.99 12.99 43.08
CA ASN A 306 -10.66 13.07 43.69
C ASN A 306 -9.57 12.60 42.73
N GLU A 307 -9.86 11.58 41.92
CA GLU A 307 -8.97 11.07 40.88
C GLU A 307 -8.81 12.09 39.74
N LEU A 308 -9.86 12.84 39.39
CA LEU A 308 -9.78 13.94 38.41
C LEU A 308 -8.74 15.01 38.77
N LYS A 309 -8.39 15.16 40.06
CA LYS A 309 -7.32 16.09 40.50
C LYS A 309 -5.92 15.65 40.08
N LEU A 310 -5.77 14.41 39.59
CA LEU A 310 -4.52 13.88 39.07
C LEU A 310 -4.31 14.24 37.60
N TRP A 311 -5.33 14.73 36.89
CA TRP A 311 -5.23 15.21 35.50
C TRP A 311 -4.74 16.66 35.49
N ALA A 312 -3.47 16.88 35.08
CA ALA A 312 -2.81 18.17 35.18
C ALA A 312 -3.52 19.29 34.39
N GLU A 313 -3.83 19.04 33.12
CA GLU A 313 -4.49 19.98 32.22
C GLU A 313 -5.89 20.40 32.73
N LEU A 314 -6.66 19.46 33.31
CA LEU A 314 -7.91 19.84 33.98
C LEU A 314 -7.68 20.74 35.18
N GLN A 315 -6.59 20.56 35.95
CA GLN A 315 -6.25 21.49 37.02
C GLN A 315 -5.84 22.86 36.47
N GLU A 316 -5.13 22.91 35.36
CA GLU A 316 -4.75 24.14 34.67
C GLU A 316 -6.00 24.92 34.21
N MET A 317 -6.94 24.26 33.52
CA MET A 317 -8.23 24.87 33.12
C MET A 317 -9.02 25.43 34.32
N LEU A 318 -8.99 24.74 35.47
CA LEU A 318 -9.64 25.21 36.70
C LEU A 318 -8.90 26.37 37.37
N GLU A 319 -7.57 26.42 37.27
CA GLU A 319 -6.74 27.50 37.82
C GLU A 319 -6.79 28.77 36.97
N GLU A 320 -6.91 28.63 35.65
CA GLU A 320 -7.01 29.74 34.69
C GLU A 320 -8.43 30.33 34.58
N GLU A 321 -9.40 29.73 35.27
CA GLU A 321 -10.83 30.08 35.22
C GLU A 321 -11.50 29.82 33.84
N ASP A 322 -10.86 29.03 32.99
CA ASP A 322 -11.38 28.54 31.71
C ASP A 322 -12.50 27.51 31.89
N LEU A 323 -12.45 26.75 32.99
CA LEU A 323 -13.52 25.89 33.45
C LEU A 323 -13.85 26.21 34.91
N LEU A 324 -15.11 26.52 35.24
CA LEU A 324 -15.47 26.76 36.63
C LEU A 324 -15.61 25.43 37.38
N PRO A 325 -15.20 25.34 38.68
CA PRO A 325 -15.41 24.14 39.48
C PRO A 325 -16.87 23.68 39.56
N SER A 326 -17.83 24.61 39.45
CA SER A 326 -19.26 24.29 39.38
C SER A 326 -19.66 23.64 38.06
N GLU A 327 -19.07 24.08 36.93
CA GLU A 327 -19.37 23.52 35.61
C GLU A 327 -18.82 22.10 35.50
N LEU A 328 -17.58 21.87 35.96
CA LEU A 328 -17.03 20.53 36.06
C LEU A 328 -17.90 19.60 36.90
N GLN A 329 -18.43 20.11 38.04
CA GLN A 329 -19.34 19.35 38.88
C GLN A 329 -20.67 19.05 38.17
N ASP A 330 -21.23 20.01 37.46
CA ASP A 330 -22.48 19.85 36.70
C ASP A 330 -22.30 18.85 35.54
N PHE A 331 -21.19 18.91 34.80
CA PHE A 331 -20.85 17.94 33.76
C PHE A 331 -20.69 16.55 34.33
N TYR A 332 -19.92 16.42 35.41
CA TYR A 332 -19.76 15.16 36.11
C TYR A 332 -21.13 14.63 36.55
N ASP A 333 -21.98 15.45 37.16
CA ASP A 333 -23.33 15.10 37.64
C ASP A 333 -24.32 14.73 36.55
N SER A 334 -24.14 15.25 35.34
CA SER A 334 -24.98 14.95 34.19
C SER A 334 -24.76 13.57 33.55
N ILE A 335 -23.67 12.87 33.88
CA ILE A 335 -23.32 11.58 33.26
C ILE A 335 -24.02 10.43 33.99
N GLU A 336 -24.78 9.62 33.23
CA GLU A 336 -25.60 8.54 33.78
C GLU A 336 -24.79 7.30 34.19
N ASP A 337 -23.67 7.02 33.52
CA ASP A 337 -22.86 5.81 33.78
C ASP A 337 -21.92 5.96 34.98
N LYS A 338 -22.52 6.02 36.17
CA LYS A 338 -21.81 6.09 37.45
C LYS A 338 -21.97 4.82 38.26
N LYS A 339 -20.87 4.12 38.49
CA LYS A 339 -20.81 3.00 39.44
C LYS A 339 -20.30 3.54 40.79
N SER A 340 -21.17 3.50 41.80
CA SER A 340 -20.85 4.00 43.15
C SER A 340 -20.49 5.50 43.21
N GLY A 341 -21.04 6.30 42.28
CA GLY A 341 -20.75 7.73 42.19
C GLY A 341 -19.43 8.08 41.49
N LYS A 342 -18.72 7.08 40.93
CA LYS A 342 -17.54 7.23 40.09
C LYS A 342 -17.85 6.84 38.64
N LEU A 343 -17.14 7.44 37.70
CA LEU A 343 -17.28 7.20 36.26
C LEU A 343 -16.55 5.91 35.86
N SER A 344 -17.17 5.13 34.98
CA SER A 344 -16.49 4.10 34.18
C SER A 344 -15.60 4.75 33.12
N GLU A 345 -14.92 3.95 32.29
CA GLU A 345 -14.19 4.44 31.12
C GLU A 345 -15.12 5.19 30.15
N GLU A 346 -16.27 4.59 29.81
CA GLU A 346 -17.30 5.18 28.95
C GLU A 346 -17.82 6.50 29.52
N GLY A 347 -18.12 6.52 30.83
CA GLY A 347 -18.54 7.73 31.53
C GLY A 347 -17.46 8.81 31.57
N PHE A 348 -16.18 8.43 31.66
CA PHE A 348 -15.06 9.37 31.61
C PHE A 348 -14.86 9.96 30.21
N VAL A 349 -14.94 9.15 29.15
CA VAL A 349 -14.88 9.63 27.76
C VAL A 349 -16.00 10.65 27.50
N THR A 350 -17.22 10.39 27.95
CA THR A 350 -18.32 11.38 27.84
C THR A 350 -18.05 12.66 28.64
N LEU A 351 -17.37 12.59 29.79
CA LEU A 351 -16.97 13.79 30.54
C LEU A 351 -15.94 14.59 29.73
N TYR A 352 -14.95 13.91 29.19
CA TYR A 352 -13.87 14.51 28.41
C TYR A 352 -14.44 15.25 27.20
N GLU A 353 -15.28 14.60 26.39
CA GLU A 353 -15.94 15.21 25.23
C GLU A 353 -16.77 16.45 25.61
N LYS A 354 -17.47 16.43 26.75
CA LYS A 354 -18.25 17.60 27.20
C LYS A 354 -17.39 18.80 27.58
N ILE A 355 -16.20 18.54 28.12
CA ILE A 355 -15.24 19.59 28.43
C ILE A 355 -14.66 20.14 27.13
N ASP A 356 -14.29 19.26 26.20
CA ASP A 356 -13.73 19.61 24.88
C ASP A 356 -14.66 20.54 24.09
N VAL A 357 -15.96 20.22 24.03
CA VAL A 357 -16.99 21.03 23.36
C VAL A 357 -17.08 22.47 23.89
N LEU A 358 -16.74 22.74 25.15
CA LEU A 358 -16.76 24.13 25.66
C LEU A 358 -15.73 25.02 24.97
N PHE A 359 -14.68 24.44 24.43
CA PHE A 359 -13.58 25.17 23.80
C PHE A 359 -13.69 25.19 22.27
N GLU A 360 -14.69 24.50 21.71
CA GLU A 360 -14.97 24.48 20.27
C GLU A 360 -15.87 25.66 19.82
N ASP A 361 -16.51 26.41 20.73
CA ASP A 361 -17.66 27.28 20.43
C ASP A 361 -17.35 28.80 20.21
N ASP A 362 -16.10 29.27 20.28
CA ASP A 362 -15.78 30.70 20.02
C ASP A 362 -15.48 31.01 18.53
N ASP A 363 -15.59 30.03 17.64
CA ASP A 363 -15.42 30.17 16.18
C ASP A 363 -16.77 30.34 15.44
N GLU A 364 -17.79 30.96 16.05
CA GLU A 364 -19.11 31.22 15.42
C GLU A 364 -19.03 32.09 14.13
N GLU A 365 -17.89 32.72 13.81
CA GLU A 365 -17.67 33.36 12.50
C GLU A 365 -17.28 32.37 11.37
N GLU A 366 -16.86 31.13 11.68
CA GLU A 366 -16.44 30.12 10.68
C GLU A 366 -17.58 29.23 10.14
N ALA A 367 -18.70 29.11 10.84
CA ALA A 367 -19.80 28.21 10.42
C ALA A 367 -20.41 28.54 9.05
N ASN A 368 -20.24 29.79 8.57
CA ASN A 368 -20.70 30.20 7.24
C ASN A 368 -19.69 29.83 6.13
N ASP A 369 -18.41 29.72 6.47
CA ASP A 369 -17.34 29.38 5.55
C ASP A 369 -17.33 27.87 5.26
N ASP A 370 -17.69 27.03 6.24
CA ASP A 370 -17.84 25.58 6.04
C ASP A 370 -18.94 25.21 5.06
N ALA A 371 -20.12 25.84 5.17
CA ALA A 371 -21.23 25.59 4.25
C ALA A 371 -20.87 26.03 2.82
N ALA A 372 -20.13 27.14 2.67
CA ALA A 372 -19.65 27.61 1.39
C ALA A 372 -18.59 26.67 0.80
N ALA A 373 -17.66 26.17 1.62
CA ALA A 373 -16.63 25.22 1.21
C ALA A 373 -17.24 23.87 0.81
N ALA A 374 -18.22 23.36 1.55
CA ALA A 374 -18.95 22.15 1.21
C ALA A 374 -19.70 22.27 -0.13
N ALA A 375 -20.37 23.41 -0.36
CA ALA A 375 -21.02 23.68 -1.63
C ALA A 375 -20.03 23.79 -2.80
N GLN A 376 -18.84 24.35 -2.57
CA GLN A 376 -17.77 24.42 -3.56
C GLN A 376 -17.20 23.03 -3.87
N ALA A 377 -16.87 22.23 -2.85
CA ALA A 377 -16.37 20.87 -3.01
C ALA A 377 -17.35 19.98 -3.78
N SER A 378 -18.65 20.08 -3.44
CA SER A 378 -19.73 19.39 -4.15
C SER A 378 -19.77 19.76 -5.64
N ARG A 379 -19.63 21.04 -6.00
CA ARG A 379 -19.57 21.47 -7.41
C ARG A 379 -18.34 20.93 -8.14
N ILE A 380 -17.16 20.98 -7.53
CA ILE A 380 -15.92 20.46 -8.14
C ILE A 380 -16.04 18.95 -8.36
N LYS A 381 -16.61 18.22 -7.41
CA LYS A 381 -16.90 16.79 -7.53
C LYS A 381 -17.92 16.50 -8.64
N GLU A 382 -19.00 17.28 -8.75
CA GLU A 382 -19.96 17.16 -9.85
C GLU A 382 -19.31 17.43 -11.21
N ASP A 383 -18.44 18.43 -11.31
CA ASP A 383 -17.68 18.73 -12.53
C ASP A 383 -16.73 17.57 -12.88
N LEU A 384 -16.05 16.97 -11.90
CA LEU A 384 -15.20 15.79 -12.09
C LEU A 384 -16.00 14.61 -12.62
N LEU A 385 -17.08 14.25 -11.94
CA LEU A 385 -17.94 13.13 -12.33
C LEU A 385 -18.61 13.38 -13.68
N GLY A 386 -19.03 14.61 -13.96
CA GLY A 386 -19.56 15.03 -15.24
C GLY A 386 -18.54 14.87 -16.37
N PHE A 387 -17.27 15.23 -16.12
CA PHE A 387 -16.20 15.06 -17.09
C PHE A 387 -15.82 13.59 -17.30
N VAL A 388 -15.68 12.79 -16.23
CA VAL A 388 -15.43 11.35 -16.32
C VAL A 388 -16.55 10.64 -17.09
N ASN A 389 -17.81 10.98 -16.81
CA ASN A 389 -18.93 10.44 -17.59
C ASN A 389 -18.87 10.88 -19.06
N LEU A 390 -18.43 12.10 -19.36
CA LEU A 390 -18.33 12.58 -20.74
C LEU A 390 -17.32 11.75 -21.55
N ILE A 391 -16.18 11.38 -20.95
CA ILE A 391 -15.14 10.57 -21.61
C ILE A 391 -15.45 9.07 -21.60
N ASP A 392 -16.23 8.57 -20.63
CA ASP A 392 -16.68 7.15 -20.59
C ASP A 392 -17.83 6.89 -21.58
N ASN A 393 -18.62 7.92 -21.93
CA ASN A 393 -19.80 7.82 -22.81
C ASN A 393 -19.49 7.84 -24.31
N ASP A 394 -18.25 7.59 -24.72
CA ASP A 394 -18.00 7.32 -26.13
C ASP A 394 -18.72 6.01 -26.49
N ASP A 395 -19.75 6.11 -27.35
CA ASP A 395 -20.51 4.98 -27.95
C ASP A 395 -19.60 3.99 -28.72
N ASP A 396 -18.29 4.15 -28.62
CA ASP A 396 -17.29 3.26 -29.16
C ASP A 396 -17.29 1.96 -28.36
N GLU A 397 -17.77 0.89 -29.01
CA GLU A 397 -17.70 -0.45 -28.44
C GLU A 397 -16.24 -0.85 -28.12
N GLU A 398 -15.22 -0.20 -28.70
CA GLU A 398 -13.81 -0.47 -28.43
C GLU A 398 -13.29 0.24 -27.17
N ALA A 399 -14.03 1.20 -26.62
CA ALA A 399 -13.59 1.95 -25.44
C ALA A 399 -13.40 1.04 -24.22
N LEU A 400 -12.30 1.25 -23.50
CA LEU A 400 -11.99 0.52 -22.28
C LEU A 400 -12.73 1.13 -21.09
N ALA A 401 -13.33 0.28 -20.26
CA ALA A 401 -14.03 0.74 -19.06
C ALA A 401 -13.10 1.54 -18.13
N CYS A 402 -13.70 2.42 -17.33
CA CYS A 402 -12.97 3.30 -16.40
C CYS A 402 -11.97 4.22 -17.13
N CYS A 403 -12.25 4.55 -18.39
CA CYS A 403 -11.51 5.49 -19.21
C CYS A 403 -10.00 5.15 -19.33
N LEU A 404 -9.61 3.88 -19.34
CA LEU A 404 -8.18 3.49 -19.42
C LEU A 404 -7.50 3.94 -20.73
N ASP A 405 -8.29 4.24 -21.75
CA ASP A 405 -7.90 4.75 -23.06
C ASP A 405 -7.96 6.28 -23.18
N SER A 406 -8.23 7.00 -22.08
CA SER A 406 -8.20 8.46 -22.00
C SER A 406 -6.97 9.06 -22.68
N THR A 407 -7.15 10.17 -23.38
CA THR A 407 -6.03 10.92 -23.97
C THR A 407 -5.26 11.68 -22.88
N GLU A 408 -3.99 12.03 -23.13
CA GLU A 408 -3.19 12.84 -22.20
C GLU A 408 -3.87 14.17 -21.83
N LYS A 409 -4.63 14.75 -22.78
CA LYS A 409 -5.39 15.97 -22.54
C LYS A 409 -6.50 15.74 -21.51
N ASP A 410 -7.22 14.62 -21.63
CA ASP A 410 -8.29 14.26 -20.70
C ASP A 410 -7.70 13.93 -19.32
N GLN A 411 -6.61 13.18 -19.28
CA GLN A 411 -5.87 12.88 -18.05
C GLN A 411 -5.44 14.17 -17.34
N LYS A 412 -4.84 15.12 -18.06
CA LYS A 412 -4.45 16.41 -17.49
C LYS A 412 -5.65 17.21 -16.97
N GLN A 413 -6.80 17.13 -17.63
CA GLN A 413 -8.01 17.79 -17.16
C GLN A 413 -8.54 17.15 -15.87
N VAL A 414 -8.59 15.81 -15.79
CA VAL A 414 -8.93 15.08 -14.57
C VAL A 414 -7.99 15.46 -13.42
N MET A 415 -6.68 15.44 -13.66
CA MET A 415 -5.66 15.82 -12.68
C MET A 415 -5.92 17.23 -12.11
N ASN A 416 -6.19 18.22 -12.96
CA ASN A 416 -6.45 19.59 -12.52
C ASN A 416 -7.69 19.69 -11.61
N ILE A 417 -8.77 18.98 -11.95
CA ILE A 417 -10.00 18.98 -11.15
C ILE A 417 -9.77 18.25 -9.83
N VAL A 418 -9.07 17.11 -9.86
CA VAL A 418 -8.71 16.33 -8.68
C VAL A 418 -7.84 17.16 -7.72
N SER A 419 -6.82 17.86 -8.21
CA SER A 419 -5.99 18.72 -7.35
C SER A 419 -6.80 19.84 -6.70
N ALA A 420 -7.79 20.41 -7.41
CA ALA A 420 -8.71 21.40 -6.82
C ALA A 420 -9.63 20.77 -5.75
N LEU A 421 -10.02 19.51 -5.91
CA LEU A 421 -10.84 18.76 -4.97
C LEU A 421 -10.04 18.36 -3.71
N GLU A 422 -8.82 17.84 -3.87
CA GLU A 422 -7.88 17.53 -2.78
C GLU A 422 -7.57 18.77 -1.92
N ALA A 423 -7.55 19.95 -2.54
CA ALA A 423 -7.33 21.22 -1.86
C ALA A 423 -8.49 21.64 -0.93
N GLN A 424 -9.70 21.10 -1.10
CA GLN A 424 -10.88 21.52 -0.33
C GLN A 424 -10.75 21.16 1.16
N PRO A 425 -11.22 22.01 2.08
CA PRO A 425 -11.19 21.74 3.52
C PRO A 425 -12.17 20.62 3.91
N THR A 426 -13.17 20.31 3.08
CA THR A 426 -14.14 19.23 3.33
C THR A 426 -13.60 17.82 3.03
N ASN A 427 -12.33 17.71 2.65
CA ASN A 427 -11.67 16.43 2.47
C ASN A 427 -11.49 15.76 3.85
N PHE A 428 -12.08 14.58 4.08
CA PHE A 428 -12.04 13.89 5.37
C PHE A 428 -10.61 13.66 5.87
N ILE A 429 -9.65 13.48 4.96
CA ILE A 429 -8.23 13.31 5.32
C ILE A 429 -7.69 14.57 5.99
N LYS A 430 -8.09 15.75 5.50
CA LYS A 430 -7.67 17.03 6.10
C LYS A 430 -8.44 17.31 7.39
N GLN A 431 -9.75 17.09 7.40
CA GLN A 431 -10.59 17.29 8.58
C GLN A 431 -10.12 16.44 9.77
N LYS A 432 -9.82 15.16 9.51
CA LYS A 432 -9.30 14.24 10.53
C LYS A 432 -7.78 14.33 10.71
N LYS A 433 -7.09 15.30 10.10
CA LYS A 433 -5.62 15.47 10.17
C LYS A 433 -4.84 14.17 9.87
N GLY A 434 -5.32 13.38 8.91
CA GLY A 434 -4.76 12.08 8.54
C GLY A 434 -5.23 10.89 9.39
N ASN A 435 -5.94 11.11 10.49
CA ASN A 435 -6.45 10.03 11.35
C ASN A 435 -7.70 9.37 10.75
N ILE A 436 -7.52 8.64 9.65
CA ILE A 436 -8.59 7.92 8.94
C ILE A 436 -8.77 6.53 9.55
N ASP A 437 -10.01 6.20 9.94
CA ASP A 437 -10.34 4.90 10.48
C ASP A 437 -10.60 3.88 9.37
N SER A 438 -10.34 2.59 9.63
CA SER A 438 -10.66 1.52 8.68
C SER A 438 -12.15 1.44 8.36
N SER A 439 -13.02 1.90 9.25
CA SER A 439 -14.48 1.99 9.05
C SER A 439 -14.86 3.01 7.98
N ASP A 440 -14.10 4.10 7.82
CA ASP A 440 -14.36 5.13 6.81
C ASP A 440 -14.21 4.56 5.38
N LEU A 441 -13.30 3.60 5.20
CA LEU A 441 -13.01 2.97 3.92
C LEU A 441 -13.80 1.68 3.65
N THR A 442 -14.33 1.04 4.69
CA THR A 442 -15.07 -0.22 4.59
C THR A 442 -16.30 -0.04 3.71
N GLY A 443 -16.52 -0.96 2.76
CA GLY A 443 -17.62 -0.89 1.80
C GLY A 443 -17.26 -1.43 0.43
N THR A 444 -18.22 -1.40 -0.50
CA THR A 444 -17.99 -1.73 -1.91
C THR A 444 -17.80 -0.45 -2.70
N TRP A 445 -16.72 -0.40 -3.47
CA TRP A 445 -16.29 0.72 -4.28
C TRP A 445 -16.19 0.29 -5.73
N GLU A 446 -16.69 1.12 -6.64
CA GLU A 446 -16.57 0.92 -8.08
C GLU A 446 -15.55 1.92 -8.62
N MET A 447 -14.54 1.39 -9.33
CA MET A 447 -13.59 2.25 -10.01
C MET A 447 -14.28 2.89 -11.21
N ILE A 448 -14.27 4.21 -11.29
CA ILE A 448 -14.88 4.95 -12.40
C ILE A 448 -13.85 5.53 -13.35
N TYR A 449 -12.59 5.65 -12.93
CA TYR A 449 -11.51 6.20 -13.73
C TYR A 449 -10.16 5.69 -13.24
N SER A 450 -9.22 5.44 -14.16
CA SER A 450 -7.80 5.31 -13.83
C SER A 450 -6.90 5.87 -14.93
N SER A 451 -5.81 6.54 -14.53
CA SER A 451 -4.71 6.94 -15.42
C SER A 451 -3.51 5.98 -15.36
N SER A 452 -3.62 4.85 -14.66
CA SER A 452 -2.51 3.90 -14.49
C SER A 452 -2.01 3.35 -15.83
N SER A 453 -0.76 3.66 -16.18
CA SER A 453 -0.08 3.11 -17.36
C SER A 453 0.04 1.60 -17.28
N GLY A 454 0.29 1.05 -16.07
CA GLY A 454 0.33 -0.38 -15.81
C GLY A 454 -0.99 -1.08 -16.12
N MET A 455 -2.12 -0.56 -15.63
CA MET A 455 -3.44 -1.13 -15.96
C MET A 455 -3.78 -0.97 -17.45
N LYS A 456 -3.40 0.15 -18.07
CA LYS A 456 -3.59 0.38 -19.51
C LYS A 456 -2.81 -0.64 -20.34
N PHE A 457 -1.55 -0.88 -20.01
CA PHE A 457 -0.68 -1.87 -20.66
C PHE A 457 -1.23 -3.29 -20.51
N ASN A 458 -1.63 -3.65 -19.29
CA ASN A 458 -2.19 -4.95 -18.95
C ASN A 458 -3.64 -5.12 -19.43
N LYS A 459 -4.28 -4.05 -19.91
CA LYS A 459 -5.71 -4.02 -20.29
C LYS A 459 -6.62 -4.50 -19.16
N GLY A 460 -6.38 -4.01 -17.95
CA GLY A 460 -7.08 -4.41 -16.73
C GLY A 460 -6.12 -4.60 -15.54
N LEU A 461 -6.68 -4.92 -14.38
CA LEU A 461 -5.92 -5.10 -13.14
C LEU A 461 -5.22 -6.46 -13.13
N SER A 462 -5.92 -7.54 -13.50
CA SER A 462 -5.34 -8.89 -13.57
C SER A 462 -4.52 -9.15 -14.83
N GLY A 463 -4.49 -8.25 -15.81
CA GLY A 463 -3.86 -8.51 -17.11
C GLY A 463 -4.60 -9.49 -18.02
N LEU A 464 -5.64 -10.16 -17.52
CA LEU A 464 -6.40 -11.15 -18.28
C LEU A 464 -7.25 -10.51 -19.38
N GLY A 465 -7.55 -9.21 -19.29
CA GLY A 465 -8.23 -8.49 -20.37
C GLY A 465 -7.46 -8.56 -21.69
N GLY A 466 -6.13 -8.62 -21.66
CA GLY A 466 -5.30 -8.81 -22.86
C GLY A 466 -5.01 -10.26 -23.24
N SER A 467 -5.13 -11.20 -22.30
CA SER A 467 -4.75 -12.61 -22.51
C SER A 467 -5.82 -13.45 -23.20
N PHE A 468 -7.09 -13.04 -23.12
CA PHE A 468 -8.19 -13.76 -23.76
C PHE A 468 -8.48 -13.21 -25.17
N PRO A 469 -8.70 -14.07 -26.18
CA PRO A 469 -9.11 -13.61 -27.51
C PRO A 469 -10.41 -12.80 -27.45
N ASN A 470 -10.38 -11.56 -27.94
CA ASN A 470 -11.48 -10.59 -27.83
C ASN A 470 -11.89 -10.27 -26.38
N GLY A 471 -11.02 -10.54 -25.41
CA GLY A 471 -11.16 -10.06 -24.03
C GLY A 471 -10.90 -8.56 -23.96
N ARG A 472 -11.61 -7.89 -23.07
CA ARG A 472 -11.36 -6.50 -22.69
C ARG A 472 -11.77 -6.25 -21.25
N PHE A 473 -11.14 -5.26 -20.66
CA PHE A 473 -11.51 -4.77 -19.34
C PHE A 473 -12.93 -4.21 -19.35
N GLY A 474 -13.75 -4.67 -18.42
CA GLY A 474 -15.17 -4.35 -18.33
C GLY A 474 -15.57 -3.52 -17.12
N GLY A 475 -14.64 -3.27 -16.20
CA GLY A 475 -14.85 -2.55 -14.94
C GLY A 475 -14.21 -3.27 -13.75
N LEU A 476 -14.02 -2.56 -12.65
CA LEU A 476 -13.42 -3.06 -11.42
C LEU A 476 -14.25 -2.62 -10.22
N LYS A 477 -14.60 -3.57 -9.35
CA LYS A 477 -15.13 -3.30 -8.01
C LYS A 477 -14.10 -3.72 -6.97
N GLN A 478 -14.02 -2.97 -5.88
CA GLN A 478 -13.17 -3.23 -4.73
C GLN A 478 -14.05 -3.24 -3.48
N LYS A 479 -14.06 -4.36 -2.78
CA LYS A 479 -14.76 -4.49 -1.51
C LYS A 479 -13.73 -4.53 -0.40
N LEU A 480 -13.79 -3.55 0.49
CA LEU A 480 -12.98 -3.48 1.69
C LEU A 480 -13.82 -3.89 2.88
N THR A 481 -13.32 -4.85 3.66
CA THR A 481 -13.91 -5.28 4.91
C THR A 481 -12.92 -5.02 6.02
N ALA A 482 -13.34 -4.34 7.09
CA ALA A 482 -12.55 -4.22 8.31
C ALA A 482 -13.36 -4.71 9.51
N THR A 483 -12.71 -5.52 10.32
CA THR A 483 -13.13 -5.87 11.68
C THR A 483 -12.00 -5.50 12.63
N LYS A 484 -12.17 -5.75 13.93
CA LYS A 484 -11.09 -5.54 14.91
C LYS A 484 -9.83 -6.38 14.60
N TYR A 485 -9.97 -7.52 13.93
CA TYR A 485 -8.90 -8.51 13.77
C TYR A 485 -8.49 -8.74 12.31
N VAL A 486 -9.38 -8.42 11.38
CA VAL A 486 -9.23 -8.81 9.97
C VAL A 486 -9.54 -7.62 9.09
N ARG A 487 -8.65 -7.35 8.13
CA ARG A 487 -8.79 -6.34 7.08
C ARG A 487 -8.64 -7.02 5.72
N ASP A 488 -9.76 -7.41 5.13
CA ASP A 488 -9.81 -8.14 3.86
C ASP A 488 -10.16 -7.21 2.71
N VAL A 489 -9.50 -7.41 1.57
CA VAL A 489 -9.81 -6.76 0.30
C VAL A 489 -10.17 -7.81 -0.75
N GLU A 490 -11.27 -7.55 -1.45
CA GLU A 490 -11.71 -8.35 -2.59
C GLU A 490 -11.90 -7.43 -3.80
N TYR A 491 -11.10 -7.61 -4.85
CA TYR A 491 -11.38 -7.04 -6.15
C TYR A 491 -12.21 -7.99 -7.00
N GLN A 492 -13.21 -7.45 -7.68
CA GLN A 492 -13.95 -8.12 -8.73
C GLN A 492 -13.77 -7.36 -10.04
N GLU A 493 -12.93 -7.89 -10.91
CA GLU A 493 -12.71 -7.39 -12.26
C GLU A 493 -13.62 -8.13 -13.23
N TRP A 494 -14.34 -7.38 -14.08
CA TRP A 494 -15.17 -7.96 -15.12
C TRP A 494 -14.41 -8.01 -16.44
N ILE A 495 -14.21 -9.21 -17.01
CA ILE A 495 -13.62 -9.37 -18.34
C ILE A 495 -14.74 -9.59 -19.35
N LYS A 496 -14.96 -8.57 -20.20
CA LYS A 496 -15.92 -8.63 -21.31
C LYS A 496 -15.30 -9.41 -22.46
N VAL A 497 -15.97 -10.44 -22.95
CA VAL A 497 -15.54 -11.25 -24.10
C VAL A 497 -16.64 -11.23 -25.16
N ASN A 498 -16.29 -11.23 -26.45
CA ASN A 498 -17.26 -11.40 -27.54
C ASN A 498 -17.27 -12.87 -28.02
N PRO A 499 -18.40 -13.61 -27.91
CA PRO A 499 -19.74 -13.16 -27.50
C PRO A 499 -19.89 -12.96 -26.00
N SER A 500 -20.76 -12.02 -25.60
CA SER A 500 -20.95 -11.60 -24.19
C SER A 500 -21.21 -12.74 -23.21
N ALA A 501 -21.82 -13.84 -23.67
CA ALA A 501 -22.03 -15.06 -22.89
C ALA A 501 -20.74 -15.75 -22.40
N ALA A 502 -19.59 -15.40 -22.96
CA ALA A 502 -18.27 -15.88 -22.54
C ALA A 502 -17.55 -14.92 -21.57
N SER A 503 -18.17 -13.81 -21.19
CA SER A 503 -17.60 -12.87 -20.21
C SER A 503 -17.61 -13.49 -18.81
N PHE A 504 -16.63 -13.15 -17.98
CA PHE A 504 -16.45 -13.74 -16.65
C PHE A 504 -15.83 -12.73 -15.68
N TYR A 505 -15.96 -13.02 -14.38
CA TYR A 505 -15.30 -12.26 -13.32
C TYR A 505 -13.95 -12.88 -12.97
N VAL A 506 -12.98 -12.02 -12.69
CA VAL A 506 -11.74 -12.34 -12.00
C VAL A 506 -11.85 -11.79 -10.59
N THR A 507 -11.63 -12.64 -9.60
CA THR A 507 -11.65 -12.26 -8.19
C THR A 507 -10.22 -12.26 -7.66
N ILE A 508 -9.80 -11.15 -7.06
CA ILE A 508 -8.49 -11.02 -6.40
C ILE A 508 -8.76 -10.78 -4.92
N ASN A 509 -8.29 -11.67 -4.06
CA ASN A 509 -8.42 -11.53 -2.61
C ASN A 509 -7.06 -11.18 -2.01
N GLY A 510 -7.07 -10.47 -0.89
CA GLY A 510 -5.87 -10.12 -0.14
C GLY A 510 -6.22 -9.48 1.19
N SER A 511 -5.21 -8.98 1.87
CA SER A 511 -5.34 -8.12 3.05
C SER A 511 -5.05 -6.67 2.67
N TRP A 512 -5.53 -5.75 3.50
CA TRP A 512 -5.16 -4.33 3.38
C TRP A 512 -4.90 -3.70 4.73
N ASP A 513 -4.11 -2.63 4.73
CA ASP A 513 -3.82 -1.86 5.92
C ASP A 513 -3.68 -0.36 5.60
N LEU A 514 -3.83 0.49 6.62
CA LEU A 514 -3.53 1.92 6.53
C LEU A 514 -2.23 2.20 7.25
N LYS A 515 -1.29 2.78 6.52
CA LYS A 515 0.00 3.21 7.06
C LYS A 515 0.11 4.72 6.91
N THR A 516 0.48 5.40 7.99
CA THR A 516 0.94 6.78 7.89
C THR A 516 2.39 6.75 7.42
N SER A 517 2.65 7.36 6.27
CA SER A 517 3.99 7.49 5.71
C SER A 517 4.26 8.95 5.33
N MET A 518 5.49 9.29 4.96
CA MET A 518 5.79 10.57 4.32
C MET A 518 5.66 10.40 2.81
N SER A 519 4.88 11.26 2.15
CA SER A 519 4.83 11.26 0.69
C SER A 519 6.19 11.67 0.13
N LEU A 520 6.76 10.84 -0.75
CA LEU A 520 8.05 11.11 -1.40
C LEU A 520 8.04 12.39 -2.25
N PHE A 521 6.87 12.84 -2.70
CA PHE A 521 6.72 13.99 -3.58
C PHE A 521 6.49 15.30 -2.85
N THR A 522 5.71 15.27 -1.77
CA THR A 522 5.36 16.49 -1.02
C THR A 522 6.17 16.64 0.25
N GLY A 523 6.73 15.56 0.79
CA GLY A 523 7.35 15.53 2.11
C GLY A 523 6.35 15.68 3.26
N GLU A 524 5.05 15.67 2.96
CA GLU A 524 3.98 15.78 3.95
C GLU A 524 3.52 14.38 4.39
N PRO A 525 3.04 14.23 5.64
CA PRO A 525 2.39 13.00 6.08
C PRO A 525 1.22 12.64 5.15
N SER A 526 1.24 11.41 4.66
CA SER A 526 0.24 10.82 3.77
C SER A 526 -0.29 9.52 4.36
N ILE A 527 -1.55 9.21 4.05
CA ILE A 527 -2.18 7.96 4.43
C ILE A 527 -2.10 7.00 3.25
N VAL A 528 -1.31 5.94 3.41
CA VAL A 528 -1.08 4.93 2.39
C VAL A 528 -2.00 3.74 2.66
N LEU A 529 -2.82 3.39 1.68
CA LEU A 529 -3.53 2.12 1.62
C LEU A 529 -2.55 1.07 1.08
N ASN A 530 -2.05 0.22 1.97
CA ASN A 530 -1.22 -0.94 1.63
C ASN A 530 -2.13 -2.13 1.33
N ILE A 531 -1.89 -2.81 0.21
CA ILE A 531 -2.69 -3.93 -0.27
C ILE A 531 -1.75 -5.08 -0.61
N GLU A 532 -2.03 -6.24 -0.02
CA GLU A 532 -1.23 -7.46 -0.18
C GLU A 532 -2.10 -8.54 -0.80
N PRO A 533 -2.03 -8.73 -2.15
CA PRO A 533 -2.82 -9.74 -2.83
C PRO A 533 -2.37 -11.16 -2.47
N ASP A 534 -3.29 -11.98 -1.97
CA ASP A 534 -3.04 -13.39 -1.65
C ASP A 534 -3.37 -14.29 -2.85
N ARG A 535 -4.54 -14.09 -3.46
CA ARG A 535 -5.10 -15.07 -4.41
C ARG A 535 -5.82 -14.42 -5.57
N VAL A 536 -5.51 -14.89 -6.79
CA VAL A 536 -6.21 -14.54 -8.03
C VAL A 536 -7.01 -15.75 -8.50
N GLN A 537 -8.29 -15.56 -8.79
CA GLN A 537 -9.21 -16.62 -9.21
C GLN A 537 -10.02 -16.21 -10.43
N TRP A 538 -10.07 -17.08 -11.44
CA TRP A 538 -10.96 -16.93 -12.60
C TRP A 538 -11.46 -18.30 -13.06
N GLY A 539 -12.79 -18.47 -13.11
CA GLY A 539 -13.40 -19.77 -13.36
C GLY A 539 -12.99 -20.81 -12.30
N THR A 540 -12.37 -21.92 -12.73
CA THR A 540 -11.85 -22.97 -11.85
C THR A 540 -10.37 -22.79 -11.50
N THR A 541 -9.70 -21.81 -12.11
CA THR A 541 -8.27 -21.58 -11.90
C THR A 541 -8.07 -20.67 -10.71
N VAL A 542 -7.12 -21.06 -9.85
CA VAL A 542 -6.71 -20.32 -8.66
C VAL A 542 -5.20 -20.28 -8.64
N THR A 543 -4.63 -19.09 -8.51
CA THR A 543 -3.19 -18.85 -8.41
C THR A 543 -2.89 -17.91 -7.25
N LYS A 544 -1.64 -17.90 -6.79
CA LYS A 544 -1.19 -16.90 -5.83
C LYS A 544 -1.13 -15.50 -6.46
N GLY A 545 -1.40 -14.48 -5.67
CA GLY A 545 -1.40 -13.06 -6.07
C GLY A 545 -0.05 -12.38 -5.94
N ASP A 546 0.82 -12.85 -5.04
CA ASP A 546 2.18 -12.36 -4.80
C ASP A 546 3.05 -12.25 -6.06
N HIS A 547 2.98 -13.23 -6.95
CA HIS A 547 3.74 -13.24 -8.22
C HIS A 547 3.02 -12.52 -9.37
N TRP A 548 1.87 -11.90 -9.13
CA TRP A 548 1.03 -11.34 -10.17
C TRP A 548 1.39 -9.89 -10.46
N LYS A 549 2.43 -9.68 -11.26
CA LYS A 549 3.03 -8.35 -11.55
C LYS A 549 2.04 -7.25 -11.92
N SER A 550 0.93 -7.58 -12.59
CA SER A 550 -0.06 -6.56 -12.98
C SER A 550 -0.84 -5.95 -11.80
N LEU A 551 -0.77 -6.54 -10.60
CA LEU A 551 -1.38 -6.02 -9.38
C LEU A 551 -0.52 -4.95 -8.69
N GLY A 552 0.77 -4.87 -9.03
CA GLY A 552 1.74 -3.94 -8.43
C GLY A 552 1.24 -2.48 -8.31
N PRO A 553 0.57 -1.90 -9.34
CA PRO A 553 0.04 -0.54 -9.26
C PRO A 553 -0.99 -0.28 -8.14
N THR A 554 -1.54 -1.33 -7.53
CA THR A 554 -2.53 -1.19 -6.44
C THR A 554 -1.99 -1.56 -5.07
N ASN A 555 -0.75 -2.03 -4.96
CA ASN A 555 -0.18 -2.49 -3.69
C ASN A 555 0.05 -1.34 -2.70
N LEU A 556 0.46 -0.17 -3.20
CA LEU A 556 0.73 1.01 -2.36
C LEU A 556 0.08 2.23 -3.00
N LEU A 557 -0.97 2.73 -2.35
CA LEU A 557 -1.78 3.83 -2.85
C LEU A 557 -1.92 4.95 -1.81
N ASP A 558 -1.51 6.16 -2.16
CA ASP A 558 -1.75 7.35 -1.35
C ASP A 558 -3.24 7.73 -1.41
N LEU A 559 -3.93 7.66 -0.28
CA LEU A 559 -5.28 8.17 -0.13
C LEU A 559 -5.20 9.70 0.00
N THR A 560 -5.63 10.41 -1.04
CA THR A 560 -5.43 11.88 -1.16
C THR A 560 -6.72 12.67 -1.04
N TYR A 561 -7.87 12.04 -1.31
CA TYR A 561 -9.19 12.59 -1.03
C TYR A 561 -10.15 11.51 -0.58
N LEU A 562 -10.96 11.81 0.44
CA LEU A 562 -12.03 10.94 0.93
C LEU A 562 -13.25 11.78 1.33
N ASP A 563 -14.43 11.32 0.92
CA ASP A 563 -15.72 11.73 1.47
C ASP A 563 -16.64 10.50 1.65
N GLU A 564 -17.94 10.73 1.90
CA GLU A 564 -18.91 9.66 2.15
C GLU A 564 -19.01 8.62 1.02
N ASP A 565 -19.01 9.03 -0.25
CA ASP A 565 -19.28 8.15 -1.39
C ASP A 565 -18.24 8.23 -2.51
N PHE A 566 -17.14 8.95 -2.29
CA PHE A 566 -16.08 9.14 -3.28
C PHE A 566 -14.70 9.16 -2.64
N ARG A 567 -13.72 8.58 -3.33
CA ARG A 567 -12.32 8.67 -2.94
C ARG A 567 -11.39 8.76 -4.13
N VAL A 568 -10.26 9.41 -3.89
CA VAL A 568 -9.14 9.53 -4.82
C VAL A 568 -7.93 8.86 -4.20
N MET A 569 -7.31 7.98 -4.98
CA MET A 569 -6.05 7.34 -4.62
C MET A 569 -4.99 7.64 -5.68
N ARG A 570 -3.74 7.84 -5.26
CA ARG A 570 -2.59 8.05 -6.14
C ARG A 570 -1.57 6.93 -6.00
N GLY A 571 -0.81 6.66 -7.06
CA GLY A 571 0.34 5.75 -6.96
C GLY A 571 1.46 6.38 -6.14
N CYS A 572 2.03 5.65 -5.18
CA CYS A 572 3.13 6.17 -4.35
C CYS A 572 4.42 6.44 -5.14
N THR A 573 4.60 5.81 -6.32
CA THR A 573 5.76 6.03 -7.21
C THR A 573 5.46 6.98 -8.36
N SER A 574 4.21 7.41 -8.54
CA SER A 574 3.81 8.29 -9.64
C SER A 574 2.55 9.08 -9.27
N THR A 575 2.72 10.38 -9.02
CA THR A 575 1.60 11.29 -8.72
C THR A 575 0.60 11.42 -9.87
N GLU A 576 1.01 11.07 -11.09
CA GLU A 576 0.16 11.07 -12.30
C GLU A 576 -0.77 9.85 -12.37
N THR A 577 -0.44 8.79 -11.62
CA THR A 577 -1.29 7.61 -11.51
C THR A 577 -2.40 7.89 -10.51
N ILE A 578 -3.63 8.04 -11.00
CA ILE A 578 -4.83 8.29 -10.22
C ILE A 578 -5.79 7.12 -10.37
N PHE A 579 -6.48 6.80 -9.29
CA PHE A 579 -7.65 5.94 -9.27
C PHE A 579 -8.82 6.68 -8.59
N LEU A 580 -9.94 6.80 -9.30
CA LEU A 580 -11.17 7.38 -8.76
C LEU A 580 -12.15 6.25 -8.45
N TYR A 581 -12.63 6.22 -7.22
CA TYR A 581 -13.60 5.23 -6.77
C TYR A 581 -14.86 5.91 -6.25
N LYS A 582 -16.00 5.34 -6.63
CA LYS A 582 -17.32 5.71 -6.12
C LYS A 582 -17.89 4.59 -5.27
N ARG A 583 -18.41 4.90 -4.09
CA ARG A 583 -19.05 3.90 -3.23
C ARG A 583 -20.33 3.40 -3.88
N VAL A 584 -20.50 2.09 -3.93
CA VAL A 584 -21.74 1.44 -4.38
C VAL A 584 -22.71 1.43 -3.21
N ALA A 585 -23.88 2.04 -3.40
CA ALA A 585 -24.94 2.00 -2.38
C ALA A 585 -25.31 0.54 -2.10
N GLU A 586 -25.28 0.13 -0.82
CA GLU A 586 -25.80 -1.19 -0.45
C GLU A 586 -27.31 -1.22 -0.78
N GLU A 587 -27.72 -2.07 -1.73
CA GLU A 587 -29.13 -2.27 -2.03
C GLU A 587 -29.82 -2.93 -0.81
N GLY A 588 -30.30 -2.08 0.11
CA GLY A 588 -31.23 -2.39 1.19
C GLY A 588 -31.03 -3.73 1.91
N LYS A 589 -30.16 -3.74 2.93
CA LYS A 589 -30.27 -4.70 4.04
C LYS A 589 -31.44 -4.34 4.95
#